data_AF-A0A5N9G5H4-F1
#
_entry.id   AF-A0A5N9G5H4-F1
#
_cell.length_a   1.000
_cell.length_b   1.000
_cell.length_c   1.000
_cell.angle_alpha   90.00
_cell.angle_beta   90.00
_cell.angle_gamma   90.00
#
_symmetry.space_group_name_H-M   'P 1'
#
loop_
_entity.id
_entity.type
_entity.pdbx_description
1 polymer ?
#
loop_
_entity_poly.entity_id
_entity_poly.type
_entity_poly.pdbx_seq_one_letter_code
_entity_poly.pdbx_strand_id
1 'polypeptide(L)'
;MPVWQQIYESEALSDNNIEILSVAMDVQGADAARPFVDNAGATFETVVDRENILGQQYRFKAIPNGYLINSDGTVEYRRLGGFDIRRAETRQIVEDWIDRPAAPAAETPEVDAMGDEHDQANSLFRQGEAAYRTGDAARAIELWRRAVELEPDNFIIRKQIWALENPEKFYDSDVDYAWQRDQMQLGR
;
A
#
# COMPACT_ATOMS: atom_id res chain seq x y z
N MET A 1 -6.63 -8.55 -3.45
CA MET A 1 -6.42 -8.83 -4.88
C MET A 1 -7.61 -9.59 -5.49
N PRO A 2 -8.05 -10.77 -5.01
CA PRO A 2 -9.11 -11.54 -5.71
C PRO A 2 -10.43 -10.78 -5.91
N VAL A 3 -10.87 -10.03 -4.91
CA VAL A 3 -12.11 -9.23 -5.00
C VAL A 3 -11.96 -8.06 -5.98
N TRP A 4 -10.75 -7.52 -6.14
CA TRP A 4 -10.47 -6.49 -7.15
C TRP A 4 -10.47 -7.10 -8.56
N GLN A 5 -9.96 -8.33 -8.73
CA GLN A 5 -10.01 -9.05 -10.00
C GLN A 5 -11.46 -9.31 -10.44
N GLN A 6 -12.35 -9.70 -9.52
CA GLN A 6 -13.78 -9.86 -9.82
C GLN A 6 -14.43 -8.57 -10.31
N ILE A 7 -14.01 -7.41 -9.79
CA ILE A 7 -14.47 -6.11 -10.29
C ILE A 7 -13.85 -5.83 -11.66
N TYR A 8 -12.56 -6.10 -11.83
CA TYR A 8 -11.84 -5.93 -13.10
C TYR A 8 -12.50 -6.66 -14.28
N GLU A 9 -13.04 -7.86 -14.02
CA GLU A 9 -13.73 -8.69 -15.00
C GLU A 9 -15.19 -8.28 -15.25
N SER A 10 -15.72 -7.27 -14.54
CA SER A 10 -17.11 -6.84 -14.70
C SER A 10 -17.31 -6.03 -15.98
N GLU A 11 -18.46 -6.23 -16.63
CA GLU A 11 -18.87 -5.45 -17.80
C GLU A 11 -18.91 -3.94 -17.50
N ALA A 12 -19.23 -3.56 -16.25
CA ALA A 12 -19.30 -2.16 -15.83
C ALA A 12 -17.96 -1.42 -16.00
N LEU A 13 -16.81 -2.05 -15.73
CA LEU A 13 -15.51 -1.39 -15.96
C LEU A 13 -15.20 -1.29 -17.46
N SER A 14 -15.43 -2.37 -18.22
CA SER A 14 -15.15 -2.35 -19.67
C SER A 14 -16.06 -1.39 -20.43
N ASP A 15 -17.34 -1.32 -20.07
CA ASP A 15 -18.33 -0.45 -20.71
C ASP A 15 -18.05 1.04 -20.45
N ASN A 16 -17.45 1.35 -19.30
CA ASN A 16 -17.06 2.70 -18.92
C ASN A 16 -15.59 3.04 -19.23
N ASN A 17 -14.85 2.13 -19.87
CA ASN A 17 -13.42 2.30 -20.21
C ASN A 17 -12.57 2.70 -18.99
N ILE A 18 -12.73 1.97 -17.89
CA ILE A 18 -12.00 2.19 -16.64
C ILE A 18 -10.96 1.09 -16.46
N GLU A 19 -9.75 1.46 -16.04
CA GLU A 19 -8.65 0.55 -15.74
C GLU A 19 -8.32 0.50 -14.25
N ILE A 20 -7.77 -0.64 -13.81
CA ILE A 20 -7.19 -0.79 -12.46
C ILE A 20 -5.67 -0.83 -12.59
N LEU A 21 -5.00 0.02 -11.81
CA LEU A 21 -3.56 -0.07 -11.56
C LEU A 21 -3.36 -0.38 -10.08
N SER A 22 -2.75 -1.52 -9.77
CA SER A 22 -2.32 -1.83 -8.41
C SER A 22 -0.85 -1.49 -8.21
N VAL A 23 -0.50 -1.01 -7.01
CA VAL A 23 0.87 -0.68 -6.65
C VAL A 23 1.25 -1.43 -5.38
N ALA A 24 2.24 -2.31 -5.48
CA ALA A 24 2.83 -2.99 -4.33
C ALA A 24 4.00 -2.16 -3.80
N MET A 25 3.96 -1.78 -2.52
CA MET A 25 5.14 -1.22 -1.85
C MET A 25 5.91 -2.37 -1.21
N ASP A 26 7.08 -2.68 -1.78
CA ASP A 26 8.00 -3.72 -1.29
C ASP A 26 9.42 -3.43 -1.78
N VAL A 27 10.36 -3.22 -0.84
CA VAL A 27 11.78 -2.93 -1.13
C VAL A 27 12.50 -4.09 -1.83
N GLN A 28 12.02 -5.32 -1.63
CA GLN A 28 12.59 -6.53 -2.22
C GLN A 28 12.27 -6.63 -3.72
N GLY A 29 11.20 -5.98 -4.18
CA GLY A 29 10.87 -5.81 -5.59
C GLY A 29 9.84 -6.81 -6.14
N ALA A 30 9.80 -6.92 -7.47
CA ALA A 30 8.78 -7.66 -8.19
C ALA A 30 8.68 -9.13 -7.77
N ASP A 31 9.81 -9.81 -7.54
CA ASP A 31 9.80 -11.24 -7.17
C ASP A 31 9.09 -11.50 -5.84
N ALA A 32 9.14 -10.56 -4.89
CA ALA A 32 8.43 -10.67 -3.61
C ALA A 32 6.93 -10.39 -3.75
N ALA A 33 6.54 -9.48 -4.65
CA ALA A 33 5.14 -9.16 -4.92
C ALA A 33 4.44 -10.18 -5.83
N ARG A 34 5.19 -10.82 -6.73
CA ARG A 34 4.68 -11.68 -7.80
C ARG A 34 3.78 -12.82 -7.33
N PRO A 35 4.09 -13.57 -6.25
CA PRO A 35 3.23 -14.64 -5.77
C PRO A 35 1.80 -14.19 -5.43
N PHE A 36 1.62 -12.96 -4.90
CA PHE A 36 0.29 -12.44 -4.58
C PHE A 36 -0.53 -12.11 -5.83
N VAL A 37 0.13 -11.67 -6.90
CA VAL A 37 -0.49 -11.42 -8.21
C VAL A 37 -0.94 -12.73 -8.83
N ASP A 38 -0.01 -13.70 -8.91
CA ASP A 38 -0.27 -15.00 -9.55
C ASP A 38 -1.33 -15.80 -8.77
N ASN A 39 -1.25 -15.86 -7.43
CA ASN A 39 -2.23 -16.55 -6.59
C ASN A 39 -3.62 -15.93 -6.66
N ALA A 40 -3.71 -14.62 -6.89
CA ALA A 40 -4.99 -13.94 -7.06
C ALA A 40 -5.57 -14.07 -8.47
N GLY A 41 -4.79 -14.59 -9.44
CA GLY A 41 -5.16 -14.58 -10.85
C GLY A 41 -5.36 -13.17 -11.40
N ALA A 42 -4.64 -12.18 -10.85
CA ALA A 42 -4.85 -10.78 -11.21
C ALA A 42 -4.34 -10.51 -12.64
N THR A 43 -5.18 -9.89 -13.47
CA THR A 43 -4.86 -9.55 -14.87
C THR A 43 -4.72 -8.05 -15.11
N PHE A 44 -5.16 -7.22 -14.16
CA PHE A 44 -4.89 -5.78 -14.16
C PHE A 44 -3.40 -5.49 -13.91
N GLU A 45 -2.92 -4.34 -14.41
CA GLU A 45 -1.52 -3.95 -14.28
C GLU A 45 -1.13 -3.80 -12.81
N THR A 46 0.05 -4.34 -12.46
CA THR A 46 0.61 -4.27 -11.11
C THR A 46 2.05 -3.81 -11.17
N VAL A 47 2.32 -2.63 -10.61
CA VAL A 47 3.66 -2.06 -10.51
C VAL A 47 4.20 -2.16 -9.09
N VAL A 48 5.52 -2.10 -8.93
CA VAL A 48 6.17 -2.17 -7.62
C VAL A 48 6.88 -0.86 -7.29
N ASP A 49 6.46 -0.22 -6.20
CA ASP A 49 7.09 0.94 -5.61
C ASP A 49 8.18 0.48 -4.62
N ARG A 50 9.37 0.22 -5.17
CA ARG A 50 10.53 -0.26 -4.39
C ARG A 50 11.18 0.82 -3.51
N GLU A 51 10.88 2.08 -3.80
CA GLU A 51 11.51 3.24 -3.17
C GLU A 51 10.50 4.04 -2.31
N ASN A 52 9.32 3.46 -2.08
CA ASN A 52 8.22 4.08 -1.35
C ASN A 52 7.96 5.53 -1.78
N ILE A 53 8.07 5.79 -3.09
CA ILE A 53 7.87 7.11 -3.67
C ILE A 53 6.46 7.59 -3.34
N LEU A 54 5.47 6.71 -3.42
CA LEU A 54 4.08 7.03 -3.14
C LEU A 54 3.85 7.31 -1.65
N GLY A 55 4.44 6.52 -0.76
CA GLY A 55 4.32 6.76 0.69
C GLY A 55 4.92 8.09 1.11
N GLN A 56 6.01 8.51 0.46
CA GLN A 56 6.63 9.82 0.69
C GLN A 56 5.80 10.97 0.10
N GLN A 57 5.34 10.85 -1.14
CA GLN A 57 4.60 11.90 -1.83
C GLN A 57 3.20 12.12 -1.22
N TYR A 58 2.52 11.02 -0.87
CA TYR A 58 1.17 11.06 -0.32
C TYR A 58 1.11 10.96 1.20
N ARG A 59 2.27 10.83 1.87
CA ARG A 59 2.42 10.83 3.34
C ARG A 59 1.47 9.86 4.03
N PHE A 60 1.52 8.59 3.65
CA PHE A 60 0.74 7.54 4.32
C PHE A 60 1.63 6.59 5.13
N LYS A 61 1.07 6.08 6.21
CA LYS A 61 1.75 5.20 7.18
C LYS A 61 1.31 3.74 7.07
N ALA A 62 0.28 3.45 6.30
CA ALA A 62 -0.27 2.12 6.13
C ALA A 62 -0.97 1.97 4.76
N ILE A 63 -1.21 0.72 4.39
CA ILE A 63 -2.01 0.26 3.24
C ILE A 63 -3.14 -0.67 3.75
N PRO A 64 -4.23 -0.90 2.98
CA PRO A 64 -4.49 -0.45 1.61
C PRO A 64 -4.95 1.01 1.50
N ASN A 65 -4.54 1.64 0.40
CA ASN A 65 -4.94 2.99 -0.04
C ASN A 65 -5.69 2.89 -1.37
N GLY A 66 -6.48 3.90 -1.71
CA GLY A 66 -7.20 3.97 -2.97
C GLY A 66 -7.35 5.38 -3.51
N TYR A 67 -7.33 5.49 -4.84
CA TYR A 67 -7.57 6.70 -5.59
C TYR A 67 -8.53 6.38 -6.73
N LEU A 68 -9.54 7.21 -6.91
CA LEU A 68 -10.42 7.21 -8.09
C LEU A 68 -10.04 8.44 -8.90
N ILE A 69 -9.58 8.22 -10.14
CA ILE A 69 -8.92 9.22 -10.97
C ILE A 69 -9.65 9.30 -12.30
N ASN A 70 -10.13 10.49 -12.63
CA ASN A 70 -10.80 10.74 -13.89
C ASN A 70 -9.81 10.77 -15.05
N SER A 71 -10.33 10.63 -16.28
CA SER A 71 -9.52 10.56 -17.51
C SER A 71 -8.72 11.84 -17.80
N ASP A 72 -9.06 12.96 -17.16
CA ASP A 72 -8.31 14.22 -17.21
C ASP A 72 -7.19 14.32 -16.16
N GLY A 73 -7.03 13.29 -15.32
CA GLY A 73 -6.05 13.23 -14.24
C GLY A 73 -6.53 13.79 -12.90
N THR A 74 -7.77 14.25 -12.79
CA THR A 74 -8.34 14.74 -11.53
C THR A 74 -8.59 13.58 -10.57
N VAL A 75 -8.07 13.69 -9.35
CA VAL A 75 -8.42 12.75 -8.25
C VAL A 75 -9.78 13.15 -7.71
N GLU A 76 -10.80 12.34 -7.99
CA GLU A 76 -12.17 12.57 -7.51
C GLU A 76 -12.36 12.06 -6.08
N TYR A 77 -11.74 10.93 -5.76
CA TYR A 77 -11.76 10.35 -4.42
C TYR A 77 -10.39 9.80 -4.05
N ARG A 78 -10.01 9.95 -2.79
CA ARG A 78 -8.90 9.17 -2.21
C ARG A 78 -9.25 8.70 -0.81
N ARG A 79 -8.66 7.58 -0.42
CA ARG A 79 -8.65 7.11 0.97
C ARG A 79 -7.29 6.53 1.30
N LEU A 80 -6.61 7.12 2.27
CA LEU A 80 -5.33 6.63 2.76
C LEU A 80 -5.58 5.83 4.05
N GLY A 81 -5.41 4.52 3.97
CA GLY A 81 -5.71 3.58 5.02
C GLY A 81 -7.14 3.03 4.93
N GLY A 82 -7.24 1.70 4.96
CA GLY A 82 -8.52 1.01 5.06
C GLY A 82 -9.39 1.08 3.79
N PHE A 83 -8.81 1.37 2.62
CA PHE A 83 -9.49 1.25 1.34
C PHE A 83 -9.63 -0.23 0.94
N ASP A 84 -10.56 -0.91 1.61
CA ASP A 84 -10.81 -2.34 1.45
C ASP A 84 -12.17 -2.57 0.80
N ILE A 85 -12.14 -3.02 -0.46
CA ILE A 85 -13.32 -3.26 -1.30
C ILE A 85 -14.31 -4.29 -0.73
N ARG A 86 -13.90 -5.08 0.27
CA ARG A 86 -14.79 -5.99 0.99
C ARG A 86 -15.76 -5.25 1.94
N ARG A 87 -15.45 -4.01 2.28
CA ARG A 87 -16.33 -3.15 3.10
C ARG A 87 -17.42 -2.56 2.21
N ALA A 88 -18.68 -2.67 2.65
CA ALA A 88 -19.84 -2.17 1.91
C ALA A 88 -19.70 -0.68 1.53
N GLU A 89 -19.19 0.15 2.44
CA GLU A 89 -18.93 1.58 2.18
C GLU A 89 -17.93 1.79 1.04
N THR A 90 -16.77 1.13 1.08
CA THR A 90 -15.75 1.25 0.03
C THR A 90 -16.26 0.72 -1.30
N ARG A 91 -17.00 -0.39 -1.28
CA ARG A 91 -17.65 -0.95 -2.47
C ARG A 91 -18.62 0.04 -3.10
N GLN A 92 -19.51 0.63 -2.31
CA GLN A 92 -20.50 1.58 -2.80
C GLN A 92 -19.83 2.78 -3.47
N ILE A 93 -18.78 3.34 -2.86
CA ILE A 93 -18.03 4.48 -3.43
C ILE A 93 -17.43 4.12 -4.80
N VAL A 94 -16.85 2.92 -4.93
CA VAL A 94 -16.24 2.45 -6.18
C VAL A 94 -17.30 2.20 -7.25
N GLU A 95 -18.39 1.50 -6.91
CA GLU A 95 -19.49 1.18 -7.83
C GLU A 95 -20.20 2.46 -8.29
N ASP A 96 -20.48 3.41 -7.39
CA ASP A 96 -21.09 4.70 -7.73
C ASP A 96 -20.22 5.52 -8.69
N TRP A 97 -18.90 5.51 -8.50
CA TRP A 97 -17.96 6.21 -9.38
C TRP A 97 -17.87 5.55 -10.77
N ILE A 98 -17.87 4.21 -10.83
CA ILE A 98 -17.92 3.45 -12.08
C ILE A 98 -19.19 3.78 -12.87
N ASP A 99 -20.35 3.79 -12.22
CA ASP A 99 -21.65 4.01 -12.87
C ASP A 99 -21.90 5.49 -13.24
N ARG A 100 -21.22 6.44 -12.57
CA ARG A 100 -21.44 7.89 -12.75
C ARG A 100 -20.18 8.74 -12.51
N PRO A 101 -19.26 8.84 -13.46
CA PRO A 101 -18.06 9.70 -13.35
C PRO A 101 -18.35 11.22 -13.33
N ALA A 102 -19.62 11.65 -13.24
CA ALA A 102 -20.05 13.05 -13.21
C ALA A 102 -20.98 13.39 -12.02
N ALA A 103 -21.23 12.45 -11.11
CA ALA A 103 -21.92 12.74 -9.85
C ALA A 103 -20.99 13.57 -8.93
N PRO A 104 -21.52 14.34 -7.95
CA PRO A 104 -20.65 14.99 -6.98
C PRO A 104 -19.81 13.94 -6.26
N ALA A 105 -18.49 14.15 -6.30
CA ALA A 105 -17.50 13.28 -5.69
C ALA A 105 -17.88 12.90 -4.26
N ALA A 106 -17.68 11.63 -3.90
CA ALA A 106 -17.68 11.24 -2.50
C ALA A 106 -16.67 12.10 -1.73
N GLU A 107 -17.04 12.57 -0.54
CA GLU A 107 -16.11 13.35 0.28
C GLU A 107 -14.88 12.51 0.59
N THR A 108 -13.73 13.04 0.20
CA THR A 108 -12.43 12.46 0.54
C THR A 108 -12.20 12.65 2.04
N PRO A 109 -11.90 11.58 2.81
CA PRO A 109 -11.51 11.71 4.20
C PRO A 109 -10.30 12.64 4.35
N GLU A 110 -10.35 13.52 5.35
CA GLU A 110 -9.17 14.30 5.76
C GLU A 110 -8.06 13.34 6.21
N VAL A 111 -6.83 13.74 5.94
CA VAL A 111 -5.63 13.05 6.38
C VAL A 111 -4.94 13.92 7.41
N ASP A 112 -4.55 13.32 8.53
CA ASP A 112 -3.86 14.05 9.59
C ASP A 112 -2.58 14.70 9.04
N ALA A 113 -2.36 15.96 9.42
CA ALA A 113 -1.11 16.62 9.10
C ALA A 113 0.04 15.92 9.84
N MET A 114 1.03 15.46 9.08
CA MET A 114 2.21 14.79 9.64
C MET A 114 3.34 15.79 9.82
N GLY A 115 3.92 15.85 11.02
CA GLY A 115 4.98 16.79 11.40
C GLY A 115 6.40 16.31 11.09
N ASP A 116 7.38 16.99 11.69
CA ASP A 116 8.81 16.78 11.44
C ASP A 116 9.30 15.34 11.70
N GLU A 117 8.71 14.64 12.66
CA GLU A 117 9.04 13.24 12.96
C GLU A 117 8.78 12.32 11.76
N HIS A 118 7.71 12.59 11.00
CA HIS A 118 7.40 11.85 9.78
C HIS A 118 8.44 12.09 8.68
N ASP A 119 8.87 13.33 8.53
CA ASP A 119 9.90 13.69 7.53
C ASP A 119 11.25 13.04 7.87
N GLN A 120 11.59 13.01 9.16
CA GLN A 120 12.79 12.34 9.65
C GLN A 120 12.70 10.81 9.47
N ALA A 121 11.56 10.20 9.80
CA ALA A 121 11.32 8.77 9.59
C ALA A 121 11.44 8.39 8.10
N ASN A 122 10.84 9.15 7.19
CA ASN A 122 10.98 8.95 5.74
C ASN A 122 12.41 9.16 5.25
N SER A 123 13.15 10.11 5.82
CA SER A 123 14.56 10.33 5.49
C SER A 123 15.44 9.14 5.89
N LEU A 124 15.22 8.58 7.08
CA LEU A 124 15.89 7.37 7.53
C LEU A 124 15.49 6.16 6.68
N PHE A 125 14.21 6.07 6.30
CA PHE A 125 13.70 5.03 5.44
C PHE A 125 14.44 5.00 4.09
N ARG A 126 14.54 6.14 3.41
CA ARG A 126 15.31 6.30 2.16
C ARG A 126 16.77 5.92 2.27
N GLN A 127 17.41 6.29 3.38
CA GLN A 127 18.80 5.89 3.61
C GLN A 127 18.91 4.37 3.73
N GLY A 128 17.95 3.72 4.40
CA GLY A 128 17.91 2.27 4.53
C GLY A 128 17.63 1.58 3.19
N GLU A 129 16.75 2.13 2.35
CA GLU A 129 16.52 1.62 0.99
C GLU A 129 17.79 1.70 0.14
N ALA A 130 18.51 2.82 0.22
CA ALA A 130 19.79 2.98 -0.46
C ALA A 130 20.82 1.93 0.00
N ALA A 131 20.93 1.69 1.32
CA ALA A 131 21.80 0.66 1.88
C ALA A 131 21.41 -0.75 1.42
N TYR A 132 20.11 -1.07 1.45
CA TYR A 132 19.58 -2.36 1.02
C TYR A 132 19.90 -2.64 -0.46
N ARG A 133 19.72 -1.65 -1.34
CA ARG A 133 20.05 -1.78 -2.77
C ARG A 133 21.53 -2.06 -3.02
N THR A 134 22.41 -1.59 -2.13
CA THR A 134 23.85 -1.87 -2.21
C THR A 134 24.26 -3.18 -1.54
N GLY A 135 23.29 -3.98 -1.07
CA GLY A 135 23.51 -5.28 -0.42
C GLY A 135 23.74 -5.21 1.09
N ASP A 136 23.61 -4.03 1.72
CA ASP A 136 23.78 -3.85 3.16
C ASP A 136 22.43 -3.89 3.90
N ALA A 137 21.86 -5.09 3.98
CA ALA A 137 20.59 -5.32 4.66
C ALA A 137 20.66 -5.02 6.17
N ALA A 138 21.82 -5.23 6.80
CA ALA A 138 22.00 -4.94 8.23
C ALA A 138 21.88 -3.44 8.50
N ARG A 139 22.54 -2.60 7.67
CA ARG A 139 22.42 -1.15 7.77
C ARG A 139 21.01 -0.65 7.45
N ALA A 140 20.35 -1.27 6.47
CA ALA A 140 18.96 -0.95 6.15
C ALA A 140 18.04 -1.15 7.36
N ILE A 141 18.10 -2.31 8.01
CA ILE A 141 17.31 -2.64 9.20
C ILE A 141 17.61 -1.68 10.36
N GLU A 142 18.88 -1.33 10.60
CA GLU A 142 19.26 -0.36 11.63
C GLU A 142 18.59 1.01 11.39
N LEU A 143 18.65 1.52 10.16
CA LEU A 143 18.05 2.80 9.79
C LEU A 143 16.53 2.77 9.90
N TRP A 144 15.90 1.68 9.45
CA TRP A 144 14.45 1.51 9.54
C TRP A 144 13.96 1.37 10.97
N ARG A 145 14.72 0.72 11.87
CA ARG A 145 14.38 0.67 13.30
C ARG A 145 14.38 2.06 13.93
N ARG A 146 15.38 2.88 13.62
CA ARG A 146 15.41 4.29 14.06
C ARG A 146 14.23 5.11 13.50
N ALA A 147 13.79 4.81 12.29
CA ALA A 147 12.60 5.44 11.72
C ALA A 147 11.32 5.01 12.45
N VAL A 148 11.22 3.73 12.83
CA VAL A 148 10.10 3.20 13.64
C VAL A 148 10.11 3.74 15.08
N GLU A 149 11.27 4.06 15.65
CA GLU A 149 11.35 4.76 16.94
C GLU A 149 10.72 6.17 16.89
N LEU A 150 10.89 6.88 15.76
CA LEU A 150 10.26 8.18 15.52
C LEU A 150 8.77 8.05 15.22
N GLU A 151 8.38 7.01 14.47
CA GLU A 151 7.00 6.83 14.04
C GLU A 151 6.52 5.37 14.23
N PRO A 152 6.17 4.98 15.47
CA PRO A 152 5.86 3.59 15.79
C PRO A 152 4.63 3.03 15.08
N ASP A 153 3.72 3.88 14.62
CA ASP A 153 2.53 3.48 13.87
C ASP A 153 2.75 3.45 12.35
N ASN A 154 3.98 3.66 11.88
CA ASN A 154 4.34 3.54 10.47
C ASN A 154 4.55 2.07 10.05
N PHE A 155 3.46 1.47 9.57
CA PHE A 155 3.46 0.10 9.05
C PHE A 155 4.14 -0.06 7.69
N ILE A 156 4.33 1.01 6.92
CA ILE A 156 5.11 0.95 5.68
C ILE A 156 6.55 0.54 5.99
N ILE A 157 7.17 1.21 6.97
CA ILE A 157 8.54 0.96 7.39
C ILE A 157 8.64 -0.33 8.20
N ARG A 158 7.77 -0.49 9.21
CA ARG A 158 7.81 -1.63 10.14
C ARG A 158 7.73 -2.97 9.40
N LYS A 159 6.85 -3.05 8.38
CA LYS A 159 6.70 -4.29 7.60
C LYS A 159 7.91 -4.62 6.74
N GLN A 160 8.72 -3.65 6.31
CA GLN A 160 9.96 -3.97 5.59
C GLN A 160 10.96 -4.69 6.50
N ILE A 161 11.08 -4.24 7.76
CA ILE A 161 11.92 -4.92 8.76
C ILE A 161 11.42 -6.34 8.98
N TRP A 162 10.12 -6.48 9.26
CA TRP A 162 9.53 -7.78 9.55
C TRP A 162 9.63 -8.76 8.38
N ALA A 163 9.43 -8.29 7.14
CA ALA A 163 9.51 -9.11 5.94
C ALA A 163 10.95 -9.58 5.63
N LEU A 164 11.97 -8.77 5.95
CA LEU A 164 13.36 -9.20 5.83
C LEU A 164 13.77 -10.17 6.94
N GLU A 165 13.31 -9.96 8.17
CA GLU A 165 13.72 -10.78 9.33
C GLU A 165 12.91 -12.08 9.45
N ASN A 166 11.69 -12.12 8.93
CA ASN A 166 10.75 -13.24 9.05
C ASN A 166 9.99 -13.43 7.72
N PRO A 167 10.70 -13.70 6.60
CA PRO A 167 10.08 -13.78 5.27
C PRO A 167 8.96 -14.83 5.18
N GLU A 168 9.05 -15.91 5.97
CA GLU A 168 8.02 -16.96 6.04
C GLU A 168 6.66 -16.45 6.56
N LYS A 169 6.64 -15.33 7.29
CA LYS A 169 5.42 -14.67 7.78
C LYS A 169 4.71 -13.83 6.72
N PHE A 170 5.36 -13.62 5.58
CA PHE A 170 4.86 -12.77 4.51
C PHE A 170 4.69 -13.56 3.21
N TYR A 171 5.64 -14.42 2.84
CA TYR A 171 5.76 -14.92 1.47
C TYR A 171 5.48 -16.42 1.30
N ASP A 172 5.59 -17.24 2.35
CA ASP A 172 5.37 -18.70 2.24
C ASP A 172 3.87 -19.05 2.05
N SER A 173 2.98 -18.18 2.53
CA SER A 173 1.53 -18.33 2.42
C SER A 173 0.82 -16.97 2.56
N ASP A 174 -0.45 -16.96 3.00
CA ASP A 174 -1.12 -15.72 3.38
C ASP A 174 -0.33 -14.99 4.47
N VAL A 175 -0.31 -13.65 4.39
CA VAL A 175 0.35 -12.79 5.36
C VAL A 175 -0.16 -13.08 6.78
N ASP A 176 0.75 -13.39 7.69
CA ASP A 176 0.42 -13.78 9.07
C ASP A 176 0.08 -12.55 9.93
N TYR A 177 -1.16 -12.06 9.78
CA TYR A 177 -1.66 -10.93 10.56
C TYR A 177 -1.80 -11.23 12.06
N ALA A 178 -1.86 -12.50 12.47
CA ALA A 178 -1.88 -12.85 13.90
C ALA A 178 -0.52 -12.58 14.52
N TRP A 179 0.54 -13.06 13.88
CA TRP A 179 1.91 -12.77 14.28
C TRP A 179 2.21 -11.27 14.31
N GLN A 180 1.73 -10.50 13.32
CA GLN A 180 1.89 -9.03 13.33
C GLN A 180 1.24 -8.38 14.56
N ARG A 181 0.04 -8.83 14.96
CA ARG A 181 -0.62 -8.32 16.18
C ARG A 181 0.18 -8.67 17.44
N ASP A 182 0.77 -9.85 17.50
CA ASP A 182 1.61 -10.26 18.62
C ASP A 182 2.89 -9.42 18.70
N GLN A 183 3.54 -9.11 17.57
CA GLN A 183 4.69 -8.21 17.56
C GLN A 183 4.33 -6.81 18.06
N MET A 184 3.18 -6.27 17.65
CA MET A 184 2.70 -4.98 18.14
C MET A 184 2.49 -4.96 19.65
N GLN A 185 1.98 -6.05 20.25
CA GLN A 185 1.82 -6.15 21.71
C GLN A 185 3.17 -6.18 22.45
N LEU A 186 4.22 -6.67 21.79
CA LEU A 186 5.59 -6.68 22.31
C LEU A 186 6.34 -5.36 22.09
N GLY A 187 5.72 -4.37 21.42
CA GLY A 187 6.37 -3.12 21.03
C GLY A 187 7.43 -3.28 19.95
N ARG A 188 7.35 -4.35 19.16
CA ARG A 188 8.29 -4.72 18.10
C ARG A 188 7.74 -4.44 16.72
#